data_AF-X6P9X0-F1
#
_entry.id   AF-X6P9X0-F1
#
_cell.length_a   1.000
_cell.length_b   1.000
_cell.length_c   1.000
_cell.angle_alpha   90.00
_cell.angle_beta   90.00
_cell.angle_gamma   90.00
#
_symmetry.space_group_name_H-M   'P 1'
#
loop_
_entity.id
_entity.type
_entity.pdbx_description
1 polymer ?
#
loop_
_entity_poly.entity_id
_entity_poly.type
_entity_poly.pdbx_seq_one_letter_code
_entity_poly.pdbx_strand_id
1 'polypeptide(L)'
;MCIATNNIQNNEKSNDESVDSVCKLLCALCCFEEGRKLFDEHNQLQEQNRASTNKNEKKLLASKIANDPNWKTTTDTILSNVTRSQLSRIAIAMIGEATARECAIYVNKDQDTMWKYLKACLGIKPNSIVQPTPDELPEPMTIVHSEECDWEKARRHSARFFAYNYGKTNCTPHAIVACIGFMKAIYQFISDTSTSKDKNFTLWDILVCKDVTLQTQIVDYIFQQFSKRRISMKSFITKFLPDVDPVHVQIALYVQGLRYHTSQARREGLPELIHPVFVVKEMTINTRRYMYECLVKLKVNRIHQRISEAKKNSRHHRLILEQNEFRLSHGGMLLPKIFTQTEVNTLNLNRFVILFYSFSLCKYLLPFFEWNIVNRGKQDQLELLDNGLLKHHCCFEKCPLFLVNLSTSSDKILGTRHGLFRHLKYFLIPANIGYVRGIHNYAYRFVRNYKTKFGLVMWEVITKDESKRAPVLAMFLTQVCESTEFCDNHVIKHLSKISENWLHHIIFSFP
;
A
#
# COMPACT_ATOMS: atom_id res chain seq x y z
N MET A 1 -14.67 -29.95 -31.95
CA MET A 1 -13.76 -29.75 -33.10
C MET A 1 -12.34 -29.33 -32.71
N CYS A 2 -12.09 -28.26 -31.93
CA CYS A 2 -10.71 -27.91 -31.49
C CYS A 2 -10.08 -28.92 -30.51
N ILE A 3 -10.87 -29.54 -29.62
CA ILE A 3 -10.39 -30.65 -28.76
C ILE A 3 -10.13 -31.90 -29.60
N ALA A 4 -11.00 -32.18 -30.58
CA ALA A 4 -10.85 -33.32 -31.48
C ALA A 4 -9.60 -33.22 -32.38
N THR A 5 -9.23 -32.02 -32.84
CA THR A 5 -8.05 -31.84 -33.69
C THR A 5 -6.72 -31.92 -32.94
N ASN A 6 -6.66 -31.48 -31.67
CA ASN A 6 -5.45 -31.65 -30.84
C ASN A 6 -5.28 -33.09 -30.32
N ASN A 7 -6.35 -33.83 -30.09
CA ASN A 7 -6.27 -35.21 -29.61
C ASN A 7 -5.93 -36.22 -30.73
N ILE A 8 -6.28 -35.94 -32.00
CA ILE A 8 -5.97 -36.81 -33.14
C ILE A 8 -4.46 -36.86 -33.44
N GLN A 9 -3.67 -35.84 -33.07
CA GLN A 9 -2.23 -35.84 -33.34
C GLN A 9 -1.37 -36.51 -32.26
N ASN A 10 -1.91 -36.80 -31.06
CA ASN A 10 -1.05 -37.10 -29.90
C ASN A 10 -1.41 -38.30 -29.02
N ASN A 11 -2.39 -39.16 -29.30
CA ASN A 11 -2.58 -40.34 -28.44
C ASN A 11 -3.25 -41.56 -29.10
N GLU A 12 -2.53 -42.69 -29.10
CA GLU A 12 -3.03 -44.06 -29.29
C GLU A 12 -3.55 -44.71 -27.99
N LYS A 13 -3.74 -43.97 -26.89
CA LYS A 13 -4.10 -44.58 -25.60
C LYS A 13 -5.16 -43.80 -24.82
N SER A 14 -6.43 -44.14 -25.06
CA SER A 14 -7.50 -44.38 -24.06
C SER A 14 -8.87 -44.13 -24.69
N ASN A 15 -9.72 -45.15 -24.72
CA ASN A 15 -11.06 -45.09 -25.35
C ASN A 15 -12.10 -44.30 -24.52
N ASP A 16 -11.82 -43.96 -23.27
CA ASP A 16 -12.77 -43.28 -22.38
C ASP A 16 -12.86 -41.76 -22.57
N GLU A 17 -11.83 -41.09 -23.14
CA GLU A 17 -11.91 -39.66 -23.47
C GLU A 17 -12.80 -39.36 -24.69
N SER A 18 -13.16 -40.40 -25.46
CA SER A 18 -14.00 -40.28 -26.65
C SER A 18 -15.44 -39.88 -26.29
N VAL A 19 -15.98 -40.39 -25.18
CA VAL A 19 -17.38 -40.17 -24.78
C VAL A 19 -17.60 -38.75 -24.25
N ASP A 20 -16.67 -38.19 -23.49
CA ASP A 20 -16.77 -36.79 -22.99
C ASP A 20 -16.58 -35.76 -24.13
N SER A 21 -15.72 -36.08 -25.10
CA SER A 21 -15.55 -35.29 -26.32
C SER A 21 -16.80 -35.30 -27.20
N VAL A 22 -17.47 -36.45 -27.28
CA VAL A 22 -18.74 -36.64 -27.97
C VAL A 22 -19.85 -35.93 -27.22
N CYS A 23 -19.98 -36.02 -25.89
CA CYS A 23 -20.98 -35.27 -25.12
C CYS A 23 -20.81 -33.74 -25.24
N LYS A 24 -19.58 -33.22 -25.30
CA LYS A 24 -19.29 -31.79 -25.57
C LYS A 24 -19.64 -31.39 -27.00
N LEU A 25 -19.43 -32.29 -27.97
CA LEU A 25 -19.88 -32.11 -29.34
C LEU A 25 -21.42 -32.14 -29.41
N LEU A 26 -22.07 -33.14 -28.81
CA LEU A 26 -23.52 -33.33 -28.71
C LEU A 26 -24.21 -32.14 -28.01
N CYS A 27 -23.62 -31.58 -26.96
CA CYS A 27 -24.12 -30.37 -26.31
C CYS A 27 -23.98 -29.13 -27.22
N ALA A 28 -22.88 -29.02 -27.97
CA ALA A 28 -22.74 -28.02 -29.03
C ALA A 28 -23.76 -28.23 -30.17
N LEU A 29 -24.15 -29.48 -30.45
CA LEU A 29 -25.12 -29.89 -31.48
C LEU A 29 -26.59 -29.72 -31.05
N CYS A 30 -26.93 -29.88 -29.78
CA CYS A 30 -28.27 -29.53 -29.29
C CYS A 30 -28.52 -28.02 -29.39
N CYS A 31 -27.46 -27.21 -29.28
CA CYS A 31 -27.50 -25.78 -29.57
C CYS A 31 -27.51 -25.45 -31.08
N PHE A 32 -27.35 -26.43 -31.98
CA PHE A 32 -27.26 -26.15 -33.42
C PHE A 32 -28.62 -25.71 -33.98
N GLU A 33 -29.73 -26.45 -33.78
CA GLU A 33 -31.03 -26.07 -34.37
C GLU A 33 -31.51 -24.68 -33.92
N GLU A 34 -31.33 -24.33 -32.65
CA GLU A 34 -31.56 -22.97 -32.16
C GLU A 34 -30.59 -21.98 -32.81
N GLY A 35 -29.33 -22.37 -32.98
CA GLY A 35 -28.33 -21.64 -33.74
C GLY A 35 -28.75 -21.32 -35.18
N ARG A 36 -29.47 -22.22 -35.86
CA ARG A 36 -29.99 -21.97 -37.22
C ARG A 36 -30.96 -20.79 -37.21
N LYS A 37 -31.93 -20.79 -36.30
CA LYS A 37 -32.89 -19.68 -36.13
C LYS A 37 -32.16 -18.36 -35.87
N LEU A 38 -31.14 -18.39 -35.01
CA LEU A 38 -30.30 -17.23 -34.71
C LEU A 38 -29.50 -16.73 -35.93
N PHE A 39 -29.01 -17.63 -36.79
CA PHE A 39 -28.34 -17.27 -38.04
C PHE A 39 -29.31 -16.69 -39.06
N ASP A 40 -30.50 -17.27 -39.20
CA ASP A 40 -31.53 -16.81 -40.14
C ASP A 40 -32.04 -15.42 -39.74
N GLU A 41 -32.36 -15.19 -38.46
CA GLU A 41 -32.71 -13.87 -37.90
C GLU A 41 -31.60 -12.85 -38.20
N HIS A 42 -30.35 -13.21 -37.92
CA HIS A 42 -29.22 -12.31 -38.17
C HIS A 42 -29.05 -11.98 -39.66
N ASN A 43 -29.20 -12.96 -40.56
CA ASN A 43 -29.08 -12.73 -42.00
C ASN A 43 -30.24 -11.86 -42.52
N GLN A 44 -31.48 -12.08 -42.05
CA GLN A 44 -32.65 -11.25 -42.39
C GLN A 44 -32.43 -9.79 -41.96
N LEU A 45 -31.94 -9.56 -40.74
CA LEU A 45 -31.60 -8.21 -40.27
C LEU A 45 -30.47 -7.56 -41.09
N GLN A 46 -29.47 -8.34 -41.53
CA GLN A 46 -28.44 -7.83 -42.44
C GLN A 46 -29.00 -7.43 -43.80
N GLU A 47 -29.91 -8.22 -44.36
CA GLU A 47 -30.55 -7.93 -45.65
C GLU A 47 -31.46 -6.70 -45.56
N GLN A 48 -32.27 -6.59 -44.50
CA GLN A 48 -33.07 -5.40 -44.20
C GLN A 48 -32.21 -4.14 -44.06
N ASN A 49 -31.07 -4.24 -43.37
CA ASN A 49 -30.12 -3.14 -43.27
C ASN A 49 -29.50 -2.80 -44.63
N ARG A 50 -29.10 -3.78 -45.44
CA ARG A 50 -28.57 -3.51 -46.80
C ARG A 50 -29.61 -2.85 -47.70
N ALA A 51 -30.87 -3.25 -47.59
CA ALA A 51 -31.98 -2.70 -48.37
C ALA A 51 -32.33 -1.26 -47.95
N SER A 52 -32.29 -0.96 -46.65
CA SER A 52 -32.56 0.38 -46.10
C SER A 52 -31.41 1.35 -46.25
N THR A 53 -30.17 0.87 -46.41
CA THR A 53 -29.00 1.75 -46.56
C THR A 53 -28.93 2.35 -47.97
N ASN A 54 -29.75 3.36 -48.26
CA ASN A 54 -29.56 4.15 -49.47
C ASN A 54 -28.24 4.95 -49.34
N LYS A 55 -27.34 4.87 -50.34
CA LYS A 55 -25.98 5.48 -50.27
C LYS A 55 -26.00 6.97 -49.89
N ASN A 56 -27.07 7.68 -50.27
CA ASN A 56 -27.26 9.09 -49.97
C ASN A 56 -27.62 9.36 -48.51
N GLU A 57 -28.34 8.45 -47.85
CA GLU A 57 -28.69 8.59 -46.43
C GLU A 57 -27.49 8.40 -45.51
N LYS A 58 -26.56 7.49 -45.84
CA LYS A 58 -25.30 7.33 -45.08
C LYS A 58 -24.46 8.61 -45.07
N LYS A 59 -24.36 9.32 -46.21
CA LYS A 59 -23.65 10.60 -46.30
C LYS A 59 -24.35 11.71 -45.51
N LEU A 60 -25.67 11.81 -45.62
CA LEU A 60 -26.46 12.80 -44.89
C LEU A 60 -26.36 12.57 -43.38
N LEU A 61 -26.46 11.31 -42.94
CA LEU A 61 -26.38 10.93 -41.54
C LEU A 61 -24.99 11.18 -40.94
N ALA A 62 -23.92 10.83 -41.65
CA ALA A 62 -22.55 11.11 -41.20
C ALA A 62 -22.32 12.62 -41.01
N SER A 63 -22.88 13.46 -41.90
CA SER A 63 -22.80 14.92 -41.77
C SER A 63 -23.62 15.48 -40.58
N LYS A 64 -24.73 14.82 -40.22
CA LYS A 64 -25.54 15.19 -39.05
C LYS A 64 -24.85 14.77 -37.75
N ILE A 65 -24.29 13.56 -37.68
CA ILE A 65 -23.57 13.05 -36.51
C ILE A 65 -22.36 13.92 -36.16
N ALA A 66 -21.64 14.45 -37.16
CA ALA A 66 -20.49 15.31 -36.94
C ALA A 66 -20.83 16.64 -36.25
N ASN A 67 -22.08 17.09 -36.32
CA ASN A 67 -22.51 18.42 -35.84
C ASN A 67 -23.50 18.37 -34.66
N ASP A 68 -23.96 17.19 -34.24
CA ASP A 68 -24.97 17.04 -33.18
C ASP A 68 -24.32 16.76 -31.81
N PRO A 69 -24.43 17.64 -30.80
CA PRO A 69 -23.94 17.38 -29.45
C PRO A 69 -24.67 16.20 -28.77
N ASN A 70 -25.87 15.84 -29.24
CA ASN A 70 -26.66 14.67 -28.80
C ASN A 70 -26.48 13.45 -29.70
N TRP A 71 -25.39 13.37 -30.47
CA TRP A 71 -25.14 12.28 -31.41
C TRP A 71 -25.35 10.88 -30.82
N LYS A 72 -25.06 10.66 -29.53
CA LYS A 72 -25.25 9.38 -28.82
C LYS A 72 -26.63 8.77 -29.08
N THR A 73 -27.70 9.53 -28.84
CA THR A 73 -29.10 9.06 -28.99
C THR A 73 -29.44 8.67 -30.43
N THR A 74 -28.89 9.41 -31.40
CA THR A 74 -29.15 9.19 -32.83
C THR A 74 -28.34 8.03 -33.39
N THR A 75 -27.06 7.88 -33.01
CA THR A 75 -26.24 6.71 -33.38
C THR A 75 -26.76 5.42 -32.75
N ASP A 76 -27.27 5.48 -31.51
CA ASP A 76 -27.83 4.31 -30.83
C ASP A 76 -29.07 3.77 -31.54
N THR A 77 -29.80 4.60 -32.28
CA THR A 77 -30.98 4.14 -33.03
C THR A 77 -30.58 3.31 -34.25
N ILE A 78 -29.49 3.68 -34.95
CA ILE A 78 -29.12 3.09 -36.25
C ILE A 78 -28.11 1.95 -36.11
N LEU A 79 -27.13 2.04 -35.21
CA LEU A 79 -26.24 0.89 -34.92
C LEU A 79 -27.02 -0.28 -34.32
N SER A 80 -28.22 -0.05 -33.78
CA SER A 80 -28.95 -1.04 -33.01
C SER A 80 -29.51 -2.21 -33.79
N ASN A 81 -29.96 -2.09 -35.05
CA ASN A 81 -30.79 -3.18 -35.61
C ASN A 81 -30.02 -4.49 -35.88
N VAL A 82 -28.79 -4.44 -36.39
CA VAL A 82 -27.97 -5.67 -36.61
C VAL A 82 -27.17 -6.08 -35.37
N THR A 83 -26.79 -5.11 -34.52
CA THR A 83 -26.13 -5.43 -33.24
C THR A 83 -27.12 -5.95 -32.18
N ARG A 84 -28.43 -5.70 -32.35
CA ARG A 84 -29.52 -6.27 -31.55
C ARG A 84 -29.80 -7.73 -31.86
N SER A 85 -29.37 -8.27 -33.01
CA SER A 85 -29.57 -9.69 -33.29
C SER A 85 -29.01 -10.50 -32.13
N GLN A 86 -29.81 -11.44 -31.63
CA GLN A 86 -29.44 -12.19 -30.43
C GLN A 86 -28.10 -12.92 -30.64
N LEU A 87 -27.87 -13.43 -31.86
CA LEU A 87 -26.60 -14.03 -32.25
C LEU A 87 -25.41 -13.09 -32.12
N SER A 88 -25.51 -11.84 -32.61
CA SER A 88 -24.41 -10.86 -32.53
C SER A 88 -24.03 -10.61 -31.07
N ARG A 89 -25.02 -10.39 -30.21
CA ARG A 89 -24.81 -10.13 -28.78
C ARG A 89 -24.12 -11.30 -28.09
N ILE A 90 -24.61 -12.53 -28.33
CA ILE A 90 -24.01 -13.74 -27.77
C ILE A 90 -22.58 -13.93 -28.29
N ALA A 91 -22.37 -13.82 -29.60
CA ALA A 91 -21.08 -14.05 -30.23
C ALA A 91 -20.01 -13.06 -29.74
N ILE A 92 -20.37 -11.78 -29.62
CA ILE A 92 -19.49 -10.72 -29.10
C ILE A 92 -19.21 -10.95 -27.60
N ALA A 93 -20.24 -11.29 -26.81
CA ALA A 93 -20.06 -11.58 -25.38
C ALA A 93 -19.15 -12.80 -25.16
N MET A 94 -19.30 -13.87 -25.96
CA MET A 94 -18.45 -15.05 -25.89
C MET A 94 -16.99 -14.73 -26.20
N ILE A 95 -16.72 -13.89 -27.22
CA ILE A 95 -15.36 -13.44 -27.51
C ILE A 95 -14.82 -12.56 -26.39
N GLY A 96 -15.61 -11.63 -25.87
CA GLY A 96 -15.22 -10.78 -24.74
C GLY A 96 -14.83 -11.60 -23.50
N GLU A 97 -15.62 -12.62 -23.16
CA GLU A 97 -15.31 -13.55 -22.06
C GLU A 97 -14.04 -14.36 -22.33
N ALA A 98 -13.87 -14.90 -23.55
CA ALA A 98 -12.66 -15.62 -23.94
C ALA A 98 -11.41 -14.73 -23.84
N THR A 99 -11.49 -13.49 -24.32
CA THR A 99 -10.39 -12.51 -24.22
C THR A 99 -10.08 -12.15 -22.78
N ALA A 100 -11.10 -11.93 -21.94
CA ALA A 100 -10.92 -11.65 -20.52
C ALA A 100 -10.23 -12.80 -19.77
N ARG A 101 -10.56 -14.06 -20.08
CA ARG A 101 -9.90 -15.23 -19.50
C ARG A 101 -8.42 -15.32 -19.88
N GLU A 102 -8.10 -15.09 -21.15
CA GLU A 102 -6.70 -15.04 -21.59
C GLU A 102 -5.93 -13.89 -20.94
N CYS A 103 -6.55 -12.71 -20.86
CA CYS A 103 -5.99 -11.57 -20.15
C CYS A 103 -5.77 -11.87 -18.66
N ALA A 104 -6.65 -12.62 -18.00
CA ALA A 104 -6.48 -13.02 -16.60
C ALA A 104 -5.20 -13.82 -16.35
N ILE A 105 -4.86 -14.70 -17.29
CA ILE A 105 -3.61 -15.46 -17.28
C ILE A 105 -2.42 -14.54 -17.56
N TYR A 106 -2.58 -13.63 -18.52
CA TYR A 106 -1.54 -12.68 -18.90
C TYR A 106 -1.16 -11.70 -17.77
N VAL A 107 -2.14 -11.24 -16.99
CA VAL A 107 -1.92 -10.35 -15.83
C VAL A 107 -1.64 -11.11 -14.53
N ASN A 108 -1.73 -12.44 -14.53
CA ASN A 108 -1.58 -13.29 -13.35
C ASN A 108 -2.47 -12.86 -12.15
N LYS A 109 -3.67 -12.35 -12.44
CA LYS A 109 -4.62 -11.77 -11.45
C LYS A 109 -4.05 -10.60 -10.62
N ASP A 110 -2.93 -10.00 -11.03
CA ASP A 110 -2.35 -8.84 -10.36
C ASP A 110 -2.87 -7.52 -10.97
N GLN A 111 -3.43 -6.68 -10.11
CA GLN A 111 -4.00 -5.39 -10.52
C GLN A 111 -2.91 -4.40 -10.96
N ASP A 112 -1.75 -4.39 -10.31
CA ASP A 112 -0.67 -3.46 -10.64
C ASP A 112 -0.08 -3.80 -12.03
N THR A 113 0.10 -5.09 -12.31
CA THR A 113 0.48 -5.59 -13.63
C THR A 113 -0.57 -5.25 -14.70
N MET A 114 -1.86 -5.38 -14.40
CA MET A 114 -2.94 -4.97 -15.30
C MET A 114 -2.82 -3.49 -15.68
N TRP A 115 -2.71 -2.59 -14.70
CA TRP A 115 -2.58 -1.15 -14.97
C TRP A 115 -1.31 -0.81 -15.73
N LYS A 116 -0.20 -1.50 -15.45
CA LYS A 116 1.05 -1.38 -16.21
C LYS A 116 0.85 -1.73 -17.69
N TYR A 117 0.14 -2.82 -18.00
CA TYR A 117 -0.15 -3.20 -19.39
C TYR A 117 -1.11 -2.25 -20.07
N LEU A 118 -2.16 -1.77 -19.38
CA LEU A 118 -3.06 -0.74 -19.90
C LEU A 118 -2.31 0.54 -20.25
N LYS A 119 -1.47 1.05 -19.34
CA LYS A 119 -0.62 2.22 -19.57
C LYS A 119 0.29 2.02 -20.79
N ALA A 120 0.94 0.86 -20.88
CA ALA A 120 1.85 0.56 -21.97
C ALA A 120 1.13 0.49 -23.32
N CYS A 121 -0.01 -0.21 -23.37
CA CYS A 121 -0.85 -0.39 -24.54
C CYS A 121 -1.40 0.95 -25.05
N LEU A 122 -2.00 1.76 -24.18
CA LEU A 122 -2.64 3.03 -24.52
C LEU A 122 -1.64 4.17 -24.77
N GLY A 123 -0.34 3.93 -24.54
CA GLY A 123 0.71 4.93 -24.76
C GLY A 123 0.67 6.11 -23.80
N ILE A 124 0.11 5.93 -22.60
CA ILE A 124 -0.01 7.01 -21.61
C ILE A 124 1.38 7.39 -21.09
N LYS A 125 1.82 8.60 -21.44
CA LYS A 125 3.10 9.16 -21.00
C LYS A 125 2.98 9.71 -19.57
N PRO A 126 4.03 9.60 -18.73
CA PRO A 126 4.00 10.15 -17.37
C PRO A 126 3.67 11.64 -17.30
N ASN A 127 4.15 12.43 -18.27
CA ASN A 127 3.88 13.88 -18.35
C ASN A 127 2.46 14.22 -18.83
N SER A 128 1.68 13.25 -19.34
CA SER A 128 0.27 13.44 -19.71
C SER A 128 -0.69 13.28 -18.53
N ILE A 129 -0.16 12.95 -17.35
CA ILE A 129 -0.93 12.75 -16.13
C ILE A 129 -0.89 14.07 -15.36
N VAL A 130 -2.07 14.55 -14.96
CA VAL A 130 -2.21 15.71 -14.08
C VAL A 130 -1.33 15.49 -12.85
N GLN A 131 -0.48 16.45 -12.51
CA GLN A 131 0.36 16.32 -11.32
C GLN A 131 -0.47 16.69 -10.08
N PRO A 132 -0.30 15.99 -8.95
CA PRO A 132 -0.87 16.42 -7.68
C PRO A 132 -0.44 17.85 -7.36
N THR A 133 -1.32 18.60 -6.70
CA THR A 133 -1.00 19.93 -6.20
C THR A 133 0.18 19.87 -5.19
N PRO A 134 0.88 20.98 -4.92
CA PRO A 134 1.88 21.05 -3.86
C PRO A 134 1.38 20.54 -2.51
N ASP A 135 2.28 20.10 -1.63
CA ASP A 135 1.94 19.48 -0.34
C ASP A 135 1.09 20.41 0.57
N GLU A 136 1.19 21.73 0.37
CA GLU A 136 0.48 22.76 1.12
C GLU A 136 -0.98 22.98 0.65
N LEU A 137 -1.32 22.52 -0.55
CA LEU A 137 -2.63 22.76 -1.16
C LEU A 137 -3.47 21.46 -1.20
N PRO A 138 -4.80 21.57 -0.97
CA PRO A 138 -5.70 20.44 -1.13
C PRO A 138 -5.83 20.06 -2.61
N GLU A 139 -6.06 18.77 -2.89
CA GLU A 139 -6.35 18.35 -4.26
C GLU A 139 -7.73 18.85 -4.72
N PRO A 140 -7.87 19.23 -6.00
CA PRO A 140 -9.15 19.66 -6.55
C PRO A 140 -10.17 18.51 -6.52
N MET A 141 -11.44 18.83 -6.23
CA MET A 141 -12.52 17.85 -6.15
C MET A 141 -12.82 17.19 -7.51
N THR A 142 -12.58 17.89 -8.61
CA THR A 142 -12.86 17.41 -9.96
C THR A 142 -11.64 17.55 -10.82
N ILE A 143 -11.19 16.44 -11.38
CA ILE A 143 -10.04 16.39 -12.28
C ILE A 143 -10.52 15.79 -13.59
N VAL A 144 -10.35 16.57 -14.66
CA VAL A 144 -10.63 16.11 -16.01
C VAL A 144 -9.37 15.46 -16.55
N HIS A 145 -9.45 14.17 -16.86
CA HIS A 145 -8.35 13.46 -17.50
C HIS A 145 -8.56 13.46 -19.02
N SER A 146 -7.46 13.66 -19.76
CA SER A 146 -7.48 13.58 -21.22
C SER A 146 -7.93 12.19 -21.70
N GLU A 147 -8.63 12.14 -22.83
CA GLU A 147 -9.01 10.92 -23.54
C GLU A 147 -7.98 10.51 -24.62
N GLU A 148 -6.90 11.27 -24.79
CA GLU A 148 -5.88 11.03 -25.84
C GLU A 148 -5.22 9.65 -25.67
N CYS A 149 -5.24 8.85 -26.74
CA CYS A 149 -4.65 7.52 -26.79
C CYS A 149 -3.75 7.38 -28.02
N ASP A 150 -2.62 6.68 -27.88
CA ASP A 150 -1.76 6.29 -29.00
C ASP A 150 -2.35 5.04 -29.68
N TRP A 151 -3.23 5.27 -30.68
CA TRP A 151 -3.92 4.20 -31.42
C TRP A 151 -2.98 3.21 -32.10
N GLU A 152 -1.85 3.67 -32.59
CA GLU A 152 -0.88 2.82 -33.28
C GLU A 152 -0.15 1.90 -32.28
N LYS A 153 0.18 2.41 -31.10
CA LYS A 153 0.71 1.57 -30.02
C LYS A 153 -0.33 0.59 -29.50
N ALA A 154 -1.58 1.03 -29.31
CA ALA A 154 -2.68 0.17 -28.89
C ALA A 154 -2.95 -0.95 -29.91
N ARG A 155 -2.90 -0.64 -31.21
CA ARG A 155 -2.96 -1.60 -32.32
C ARG A 155 -1.84 -2.63 -32.23
N ARG A 156 -0.58 -2.20 -32.07
CA ARG A 156 0.57 -3.11 -31.97
C ARG A 156 0.49 -4.04 -30.76
N HIS A 157 0.12 -3.51 -29.59
CA HIS A 157 -0.01 -4.31 -28.37
C HIS A 157 -1.15 -5.33 -28.46
N SER A 158 -2.34 -4.90 -28.90
CA SER A 158 -3.48 -5.81 -29.09
C SER A 158 -3.18 -6.86 -30.17
N ALA A 159 -2.58 -6.47 -31.30
CA ALA A 159 -2.20 -7.40 -32.36
C ALA A 159 -1.20 -8.45 -31.87
N ARG A 160 -0.20 -8.03 -31.07
CA ARG A 160 0.73 -8.96 -30.43
C ARG A 160 -0.01 -9.93 -29.51
N PHE A 161 -0.96 -9.46 -28.70
CA PHE A 161 -1.74 -10.32 -27.83
C PHE A 161 -2.51 -11.40 -28.59
N PHE A 162 -3.20 -11.03 -29.68
CA PHE A 162 -3.97 -11.99 -30.47
C PHE A 162 -3.09 -12.88 -31.37
N ALA A 163 -1.93 -12.40 -31.82
CA ALA A 163 -1.01 -13.18 -32.65
C ALA A 163 -0.21 -14.21 -31.84
N TYR A 164 0.28 -13.81 -30.66
CA TYR A 164 0.95 -14.73 -29.75
C TYR A 164 -0.11 -15.50 -29.00
N ASN A 165 -0.50 -16.64 -29.59
CA ASN A 165 -1.42 -17.58 -28.99
C ASN A 165 -0.83 -18.01 -27.64
N TYR A 166 -1.26 -17.36 -26.54
CA TYR A 166 -0.70 -17.61 -25.22
C TYR A 166 -1.01 -19.02 -24.73
N GLY A 167 -1.76 -19.82 -25.50
CA GLY A 167 -1.84 -21.29 -25.42
C GLY A 167 -2.36 -21.84 -24.09
N LYS A 168 -2.75 -20.95 -23.18
CA LYS A 168 -3.05 -21.26 -21.79
C LYS A 168 -4.55 -21.32 -21.50
N THR A 169 -5.42 -21.06 -22.49
CA THR A 169 -6.86 -21.25 -22.33
C THR A 169 -7.38 -22.29 -23.31
N ASN A 170 -8.32 -23.11 -22.85
CA ASN A 170 -9.01 -24.09 -23.69
C ASN A 170 -10.05 -23.43 -24.62
N CYS A 171 -10.26 -22.12 -24.51
CA CYS A 171 -11.32 -21.38 -25.20
C CYS A 171 -10.78 -20.00 -25.59
N THR A 172 -9.94 -19.98 -26.62
CA THR A 172 -9.35 -18.74 -27.13
C THR A 172 -10.39 -17.94 -27.94
N PRO A 173 -10.24 -16.61 -28.08
CA PRO A 173 -11.08 -15.81 -28.96
C PRO A 173 -11.10 -16.34 -30.40
N HIS A 174 -9.96 -16.85 -30.89
CA HIS A 174 -9.85 -17.48 -32.20
C HIS A 174 -10.64 -18.79 -32.30
N ALA A 175 -10.68 -19.59 -31.23
CA ALA A 175 -11.49 -20.80 -31.18
C ALA A 175 -12.98 -20.48 -31.25
N ILE A 176 -13.45 -19.43 -30.56
CA ILE A 176 -14.85 -18.97 -30.67
C ILE A 176 -15.19 -18.54 -32.10
N VAL A 177 -14.33 -17.71 -32.72
CA VAL A 177 -14.50 -17.29 -34.12
C VAL A 177 -14.54 -18.48 -35.08
N ALA A 178 -13.62 -19.44 -34.90
CA ALA A 178 -13.55 -20.64 -35.72
C ALA A 178 -14.82 -21.50 -35.55
N CYS A 179 -15.28 -21.73 -34.32
CA CYS A 179 -16.50 -22.49 -34.04
C CYS A 179 -17.72 -21.84 -34.72
N ILE A 180 -17.96 -20.55 -34.53
CA ILE A 180 -19.09 -19.84 -35.14
C ILE A 180 -18.97 -19.84 -36.67
N GLY A 181 -17.76 -19.66 -37.19
CA GLY A 181 -17.48 -19.73 -38.62
C GLY A 181 -17.75 -21.11 -39.23
N PHE A 182 -17.35 -22.17 -38.53
CA PHE A 182 -17.62 -23.58 -38.92
C PHE A 182 -19.10 -23.90 -38.92
N MET A 183 -19.81 -23.53 -37.86
CA MET A 183 -21.26 -23.71 -37.79
C MET A 183 -21.94 -23.08 -39.01
N LYS A 184 -21.58 -21.83 -39.32
CA LYS A 184 -22.10 -21.13 -40.50
C LYS A 184 -21.74 -21.83 -41.81
N ALA A 185 -20.48 -22.26 -41.98
CA ALA A 185 -20.03 -22.93 -43.19
C ALA A 185 -20.77 -24.26 -43.42
N ILE A 186 -21.00 -25.03 -42.36
CA ILE A 186 -21.77 -26.28 -42.42
C ILE A 186 -23.22 -25.99 -42.81
N TYR A 187 -23.85 -24.95 -42.25
CA TYR A 187 -25.20 -24.56 -42.64
C TYR A 187 -25.31 -24.17 -44.11
N GLN A 188 -24.33 -23.42 -44.62
CA GLN A 188 -24.29 -23.04 -46.03
C GLN A 188 -24.11 -24.27 -46.91
N PHE A 189 -23.21 -25.18 -46.55
CA PHE A 189 -23.01 -26.43 -47.28
C PHE A 189 -24.29 -27.27 -47.34
N ILE A 190 -25.01 -27.44 -46.22
CA ILE A 190 -26.29 -28.16 -46.18
C ILE A 190 -27.30 -27.49 -47.12
N SER A 191 -27.41 -26.16 -47.06
CA SER A 191 -28.33 -25.39 -47.92
C SER A 191 -28.01 -25.56 -49.40
N ASP A 192 -26.72 -25.43 -49.78
CA ASP A 192 -26.24 -25.54 -51.17
C ASP A 192 -26.42 -26.97 -51.71
N THR A 193 -26.28 -27.98 -50.87
CA THR A 193 -26.41 -29.40 -51.27
C THR A 193 -27.88 -29.82 -51.35
N SER A 194 -28.73 -29.32 -50.46
CA SER A 194 -30.18 -29.63 -50.42
C SER A 194 -30.91 -29.14 -51.66
N THR A 195 -30.41 -28.09 -52.32
CA THR A 195 -30.96 -27.63 -53.61
C THR A 195 -30.71 -28.58 -54.78
N SER A 196 -29.87 -29.63 -54.63
CA SER A 196 -29.39 -30.41 -55.77
C SER A 196 -30.16 -31.70 -56.12
N LYS A 197 -31.06 -32.22 -55.26
CA LYS A 197 -32.17 -33.20 -55.52
C LYS A 197 -32.51 -34.05 -54.26
N ASP A 198 -33.81 -34.20 -53.99
CA ASP A 198 -34.54 -35.21 -53.21
C ASP A 198 -34.13 -35.63 -51.77
N LYS A 199 -33.07 -35.07 -51.15
CA LYS A 199 -32.76 -35.40 -49.74
C LYS A 199 -32.51 -34.15 -48.90
N ASN A 200 -33.40 -33.95 -47.92
CA ASN A 200 -33.19 -32.99 -46.83
C ASN A 200 -32.16 -33.58 -45.86
N PHE A 201 -30.88 -33.24 -46.06
CA PHE A 201 -29.84 -33.61 -45.12
C PHE A 201 -29.97 -32.77 -43.84
N THR A 202 -30.04 -33.44 -42.70
CA THR A 202 -29.86 -32.83 -41.39
C THR A 202 -28.38 -32.77 -41.03
N LEU A 203 -28.04 -31.94 -40.05
CA LEU A 203 -26.69 -31.92 -39.49
C LEU A 203 -26.28 -33.29 -38.91
N TRP A 204 -27.24 -34.02 -38.33
CA TRP A 204 -27.02 -35.36 -37.82
C TRP A 204 -26.64 -36.34 -38.92
N ASP A 205 -27.28 -36.23 -40.08
CA ASP A 205 -26.96 -37.06 -41.23
C ASP A 205 -25.51 -36.88 -41.67
N ILE A 206 -24.99 -35.65 -41.58
CA ILE A 206 -23.58 -35.34 -41.88
C ILE A 206 -22.62 -35.92 -40.85
N LEU A 207 -22.95 -35.80 -39.56
CA LEU A 207 -22.04 -36.18 -38.47
C LEU A 207 -21.99 -37.69 -38.23
N VAL A 208 -23.12 -38.36 -38.43
CA VAL A 208 -23.25 -39.82 -38.33
C VAL A 208 -23.03 -40.48 -39.70
N CYS A 209 -22.85 -39.68 -40.76
CA CYS A 209 -22.62 -40.19 -42.11
C CYS A 209 -21.41 -41.13 -42.12
N LYS A 210 -21.60 -42.35 -42.60
CA LYS A 210 -20.48 -43.24 -42.94
C LYS A 210 -19.92 -42.96 -44.33
N ASP A 211 -20.54 -42.05 -45.09
CA ASP A 211 -20.07 -41.66 -46.41
C ASP A 211 -18.83 -40.75 -46.29
N VAL A 212 -17.66 -41.36 -46.49
CA VAL A 212 -16.37 -40.69 -46.49
C VAL A 212 -16.33 -39.55 -47.51
N THR A 213 -17.03 -39.69 -48.64
CA THR A 213 -17.07 -38.68 -49.71
C THR A 213 -17.72 -37.39 -49.22
N LEU A 214 -18.87 -37.50 -48.55
CA LEU A 214 -19.60 -36.35 -48.00
C LEU A 214 -18.77 -35.67 -46.89
N GLN A 215 -18.12 -36.46 -46.03
CA GLN A 215 -17.23 -35.94 -44.99
C GLN A 215 -16.06 -35.14 -45.61
N THR A 216 -15.40 -35.67 -46.63
CA THR A 216 -14.31 -34.99 -47.36
C THR A 216 -14.81 -33.69 -48.00
N GLN A 217 -15.96 -33.70 -48.66
CA GLN A 217 -16.53 -32.50 -49.28
C GLN A 217 -16.79 -31.37 -48.27
N ILE A 218 -17.27 -31.71 -47.08
CA ILE A 218 -17.52 -30.73 -46.01
C ILE A 218 -16.22 -30.17 -45.47
N VAL A 219 -15.23 -31.03 -45.21
CA VAL A 219 -13.90 -30.62 -44.76
C VAL A 219 -13.26 -29.68 -45.79
N ASP A 220 -13.31 -30.04 -47.07
CA ASP A 220 -12.79 -29.21 -48.16
C ASP A 220 -13.54 -27.88 -48.27
N TYR A 221 -14.86 -27.88 -48.12
CA TYR A 221 -15.66 -26.66 -48.10
C TYR A 221 -15.24 -25.73 -46.97
N ILE A 222 -15.13 -26.25 -45.74
CA ILE A 222 -14.68 -25.51 -44.56
C ILE A 222 -13.26 -24.96 -44.77
N PHE A 223 -12.34 -25.80 -45.25
CA PHE A 223 -10.96 -25.42 -45.55
C PHE A 223 -10.91 -24.30 -46.59
N GLN A 224 -11.78 -24.35 -47.60
CA GLN A 224 -11.91 -23.30 -48.60
C GLN A 224 -12.40 -21.98 -48.00
N GLN A 225 -13.36 -22.01 -47.06
CA GLN A 225 -13.81 -20.80 -46.35
C GLN A 225 -12.67 -20.18 -45.52
N PHE A 226 -11.84 -20.99 -44.88
CA PHE A 226 -10.65 -20.53 -44.16
C PHE A 226 -9.59 -19.93 -45.09
N SER A 227 -9.26 -20.63 -46.18
CA SER A 227 -8.27 -20.18 -47.17
C SER A 227 -8.67 -18.85 -47.81
N LYS A 228 -9.97 -18.65 -48.04
CA LYS A 228 -10.55 -17.38 -48.52
C LYS A 228 -10.65 -16.29 -47.42
N ARG A 229 -10.14 -16.54 -46.21
CA ARG A 229 -10.20 -15.67 -45.02
C ARG A 229 -11.61 -15.27 -44.58
N ARG A 230 -12.63 -16.03 -44.98
CA ARG A 230 -14.02 -15.81 -44.59
C ARG A 230 -14.26 -16.19 -43.12
N ILE A 231 -13.47 -17.12 -42.61
CA ILE A 231 -13.39 -17.43 -41.17
C ILE A 231 -12.10 -16.79 -40.63
N SER A 232 -12.23 -15.58 -40.13
CA SER A 232 -11.13 -14.81 -39.53
C SER A 232 -11.69 -13.81 -38.52
N MET A 233 -10.88 -13.36 -37.56
CA MET A 233 -11.32 -12.36 -36.57
C MET A 233 -11.82 -11.07 -37.27
N LYS A 234 -11.14 -10.64 -38.32
CA LYS A 234 -11.55 -9.49 -39.14
C LYS A 234 -12.93 -9.72 -39.79
N SER A 235 -13.10 -10.84 -40.49
CA SER A 235 -14.38 -11.19 -41.13
C SER A 235 -15.52 -11.33 -40.11
N PHE A 236 -15.23 -11.93 -38.96
CA PHE A 236 -16.16 -12.04 -37.84
C PHE A 236 -16.64 -10.66 -37.38
N ILE A 237 -15.70 -9.75 -37.06
CA ILE A 237 -16.06 -8.41 -36.58
C ILE A 237 -16.84 -7.66 -37.65
N THR A 238 -16.39 -7.67 -38.90
CA THR A 238 -17.11 -6.99 -40.00
C THR A 238 -18.52 -7.54 -40.20
N LYS A 239 -18.76 -8.82 -39.87
CA LYS A 239 -20.09 -9.44 -39.97
C LYS A 239 -20.98 -9.06 -38.78
N PHE A 240 -20.50 -9.18 -37.55
CA PHE A 240 -21.31 -9.02 -36.34
C PHE A 240 -21.39 -7.58 -35.82
N LEU A 241 -20.44 -6.74 -36.21
CA LEU A 241 -20.38 -5.30 -35.95
C LEU A 241 -20.13 -4.56 -37.28
N PRO A 242 -21.12 -4.52 -38.19
CA PRO A 242 -20.98 -3.77 -39.42
C PRO A 242 -20.74 -2.28 -39.12
N ASP A 243 -20.04 -1.60 -40.02
CA ASP A 243 -19.69 -0.17 -39.91
C ASP A 243 -18.70 0.20 -38.78
N VAL A 244 -18.17 -0.79 -38.04
CA VAL A 244 -17.13 -0.59 -37.03
C VAL A 244 -15.77 -1.07 -37.55
N ASP A 245 -14.72 -0.29 -37.33
CA ASP A 245 -13.35 -0.70 -37.67
C ASP A 245 -12.93 -1.92 -36.83
N PRO A 246 -12.59 -3.07 -37.45
CA PRO A 246 -12.13 -4.26 -36.74
C PRO A 246 -10.92 -4.01 -35.84
N VAL A 247 -10.05 -3.06 -36.19
CA VAL A 247 -8.88 -2.71 -35.38
C VAL A 247 -9.32 -2.07 -34.06
N HIS A 248 -10.32 -1.18 -34.08
CA HIS A 248 -10.84 -0.57 -32.86
C HIS A 248 -11.51 -1.61 -31.96
N VAL A 249 -12.28 -2.54 -32.51
CA VAL A 249 -12.90 -3.64 -31.75
C VAL A 249 -11.82 -4.54 -31.13
N GLN A 250 -10.77 -4.87 -31.87
CA GLN A 250 -9.64 -5.64 -31.35
C GLN A 250 -8.97 -4.94 -30.16
N ILE A 251 -8.71 -3.63 -30.27
CA ILE A 251 -8.13 -2.84 -29.18
C ILE A 251 -9.09 -2.82 -27.99
N ALA A 252 -10.37 -2.54 -28.22
CA ALA A 252 -11.40 -2.49 -27.19
C ALA A 252 -11.53 -3.82 -26.44
N LEU A 253 -11.59 -4.95 -27.16
CA LEU A 253 -11.58 -6.30 -26.59
C LEU A 253 -10.36 -6.53 -25.70
N TYR A 254 -9.18 -6.13 -26.15
CA TYR A 254 -7.94 -6.31 -25.38
C TYR A 254 -7.94 -5.46 -24.11
N VAL A 255 -8.24 -4.17 -24.18
CA VAL A 255 -8.22 -3.29 -22.99
C VAL A 255 -9.34 -3.62 -22.01
N GLN A 256 -10.52 -3.99 -22.52
CA GLN A 256 -11.63 -4.50 -21.71
C GLN A 256 -11.26 -5.84 -21.07
N GLY A 257 -10.64 -6.74 -21.83
CA GLY A 257 -10.15 -8.03 -21.32
C GLY A 257 -9.13 -7.86 -20.20
N LEU A 258 -8.21 -6.90 -20.31
CA LEU A 258 -7.28 -6.53 -19.23
C LEU A 258 -8.05 -5.99 -18.00
N ARG A 259 -8.93 -5.00 -18.18
CA ARG A 259 -9.63 -4.34 -17.07
C ARG A 259 -10.55 -5.30 -16.31
N TYR A 260 -11.29 -6.13 -17.03
CA TYR A 260 -12.35 -6.99 -16.50
C TYR A 260 -11.94 -8.47 -16.52
N HIS A 261 -10.67 -8.76 -16.28
CA HIS A 261 -10.12 -10.11 -16.33
C HIS A 261 -10.66 -11.03 -15.22
N THR A 262 -11.10 -10.50 -14.08
CA THR A 262 -11.72 -11.29 -12.99
C THR A 262 -13.24 -11.40 -13.16
N SER A 263 -13.82 -12.54 -12.73
CA SER A 263 -15.27 -12.73 -12.76
C SER A 263 -16.01 -11.71 -11.91
N GLN A 264 -15.42 -11.27 -10.79
CA GLN A 264 -15.98 -10.21 -9.94
C GLN A 264 -16.08 -8.88 -10.69
N ALA A 265 -15.03 -8.47 -11.41
CA ALA A 265 -15.04 -7.23 -12.19
C ALA A 265 -16.11 -7.26 -13.29
N ARG A 266 -16.46 -8.43 -13.83
CA ARG A 266 -17.49 -8.58 -14.87
C ARG A 266 -18.93 -8.50 -14.34
N ARG A 267 -19.15 -8.68 -13.03
CA ARG A 267 -20.51 -8.64 -12.44
C ARG A 267 -21.17 -7.28 -12.55
N GLU A 268 -20.38 -6.21 -12.62
CA GLU A 268 -20.86 -4.83 -12.79
C GLU A 268 -21.35 -4.55 -14.22
N GLY A 269 -21.24 -5.52 -15.12
CA GLY A 269 -21.51 -5.36 -16.53
C GLY A 269 -20.24 -5.01 -17.30
N LEU A 270 -20.26 -5.37 -18.58
CA LEU A 270 -19.20 -5.06 -19.53
C LEU A 270 -19.68 -3.94 -20.45
N PRO A 271 -18.85 -2.91 -20.72
CA PRO A 271 -19.16 -1.93 -21.75
C PRO A 271 -19.47 -2.63 -23.08
N GLU A 272 -20.52 -2.20 -23.76
CA GLU A 272 -20.90 -2.77 -25.04
C GLU A 272 -19.86 -2.42 -26.12
N LEU A 273 -19.43 -3.44 -26.88
CA LEU A 273 -18.42 -3.28 -27.95
C LEU A 273 -19.00 -2.67 -29.24
N ILE A 274 -20.25 -2.22 -29.20
CA ILE A 274 -20.91 -1.47 -30.27
C ILE A 274 -20.15 -0.15 -30.54
N HIS A 275 -19.62 0.47 -29.48
CA HIS A 275 -18.87 1.72 -29.55
C HIS A 275 -17.42 1.53 -29.07
N PRO A 276 -16.57 0.78 -29.79
CA PRO A 276 -15.25 0.38 -29.28
C PRO A 276 -14.33 1.58 -29.01
N VAL A 277 -14.47 2.67 -29.79
CA VAL A 277 -13.68 3.89 -29.58
C VAL A 277 -14.00 4.52 -28.22
N PHE A 278 -15.28 4.52 -27.82
CA PHE A 278 -15.70 5.01 -26.52
C PHE A 278 -15.11 4.16 -25.40
N VAL A 279 -15.16 2.83 -25.53
CA VAL A 279 -14.56 1.90 -24.56
C VAL A 279 -13.06 2.18 -24.37
N VAL A 280 -12.31 2.38 -25.46
CA VAL A 280 -10.87 2.69 -25.39
C VAL A 280 -10.62 4.04 -24.72
N LYS A 281 -11.38 5.08 -25.07
CA LYS A 281 -11.27 6.41 -24.45
C LYS A 281 -11.58 6.38 -22.95
N GLU A 282 -12.65 5.69 -22.57
CA GLU A 282 -13.03 5.50 -21.17
C GLU A 282 -11.94 4.75 -20.38
N MET A 283 -11.40 3.67 -20.94
CA MET A 283 -10.27 2.96 -20.32
C MET A 283 -9.02 3.83 -20.20
N THR A 284 -8.80 4.75 -21.14
CA THR A 284 -7.70 5.71 -21.09
C THR A 284 -7.88 6.72 -19.96
N ILE A 285 -9.08 7.29 -19.80
CA ILE A 285 -9.45 8.17 -18.70
C ILE A 285 -9.26 7.45 -17.36
N ASN A 286 -9.79 6.23 -17.24
CA ASN A 286 -9.71 5.43 -16.02
C ASN A 286 -8.26 5.07 -15.67
N THR A 287 -7.43 4.77 -16.66
CA THR A 287 -6.00 4.49 -16.43
C THR A 287 -5.27 5.74 -15.95
N ARG A 288 -5.54 6.92 -16.54
CA ARG A 288 -4.97 8.20 -16.06
C ARG A 288 -5.44 8.54 -14.66
N ARG A 289 -6.71 8.31 -14.34
CA ARG A 289 -7.28 8.50 -12.99
C ARG A 289 -6.57 7.64 -11.96
N TYR A 290 -6.45 6.33 -12.20
CA TYR A 290 -5.72 5.43 -11.31
C TYR A 290 -4.27 5.89 -11.09
N MET A 291 -3.58 6.28 -12.16
CA MET A 291 -2.21 6.77 -12.04
C MET A 291 -2.12 8.07 -11.23
N TYR A 292 -3.07 8.98 -11.40
CA TYR A 292 -3.17 10.19 -10.58
C TYR A 292 -3.40 9.85 -9.10
N GLU A 293 -4.32 8.93 -8.80
CA GLU A 293 -4.58 8.45 -7.43
C GLU A 293 -3.33 7.85 -6.78
N CYS A 294 -2.52 7.10 -7.54
CA CYS A 294 -1.21 6.63 -7.07
C CYS A 294 -0.28 7.78 -6.69
N LEU A 295 -0.22 8.85 -7.49
CA LEU A 295 0.60 10.02 -7.19
C LEU A 295 0.09 10.78 -5.95
N VAL A 296 -1.23 10.91 -5.79
CA VAL A 296 -1.86 11.49 -4.58
C VAL A 296 -1.55 10.65 -3.35
N LYS A 297 -1.61 9.32 -3.44
CA LYS A 297 -1.24 8.43 -2.33
C LYS A 297 0.23 8.63 -1.91
N LEU A 298 1.14 8.78 -2.88
CA LEU A 298 2.53 9.10 -2.60
C LEU A 298 2.68 10.46 -1.91
N LYS A 299 1.96 11.49 -2.37
CA LYS A 299 1.89 12.82 -1.73
C LYS A 299 1.44 12.71 -0.27
N VAL A 300 0.31 12.06 -0.01
CA VAL A 300 -0.26 11.88 1.34
C VAL A 300 0.74 11.16 2.25
N ASN A 301 1.43 10.12 1.75
CA ASN A 301 2.46 9.43 2.52
C ASN A 301 3.63 10.34 2.89
N ARG A 302 4.10 11.21 1.98
CA ARG A 302 5.14 12.21 2.29
C ARG A 302 4.69 13.20 3.36
N ILE A 303 3.45 13.69 3.28
CA ILE A 303 2.87 14.61 4.27
C ILE A 303 2.81 13.92 5.64
N HIS A 304 2.32 12.68 5.71
CA HIS A 304 2.29 11.91 6.96
C HIS A 304 3.69 11.69 7.55
N GLN A 305 4.68 11.41 6.71
CA GLN A 305 6.06 11.26 7.14
C GLN A 305 6.59 12.56 7.76
N ARG A 306 6.40 13.70 7.09
CA ARG A 306 6.81 15.02 7.62
C ARG A 306 6.13 15.36 8.94
N ILE A 307 4.81 15.10 9.06
CA ILE A 307 4.07 15.31 10.31
C ILE A 307 4.62 14.41 11.43
N SER A 308 4.94 13.15 11.12
CA SER A 308 5.52 12.20 12.07
C SER A 308 6.90 12.66 12.56
N GLU A 309 7.76 13.12 11.65
CA GLU A 309 9.08 13.68 11.96
C GLU A 309 8.96 14.97 12.78
N ALA A 310 8.07 15.89 12.40
CA ALA A 310 7.80 17.11 13.15
C ALA A 310 7.30 16.81 14.58
N LYS A 311 6.43 15.81 14.75
CA LYS A 311 5.99 15.35 16.08
C LYS A 311 7.14 14.76 16.89
N LYS A 312 8.03 13.97 16.29
CA LYS A 312 9.22 13.43 16.96
C LYS A 312 10.15 14.56 17.40
N ASN A 313 10.41 15.52 16.52
CA ASN A 313 11.28 16.67 16.79
C ASN A 313 10.68 17.58 17.87
N SER A 314 9.38 17.85 17.82
CA SER A 314 8.67 18.61 18.86
C SER A 314 8.74 17.92 20.23
N ARG A 315 8.53 16.60 20.28
CA ARG A 315 8.70 15.81 21.52
C ARG A 315 10.14 15.88 22.03
N HIS A 316 11.11 15.74 21.14
CA HIS A 316 12.52 15.82 21.51
C HIS A 316 12.90 17.21 22.05
N HIS A 317 12.45 18.28 21.38
CA HIS A 317 12.67 19.65 21.83
C HIS A 317 12.02 19.92 23.20
N ARG A 318 10.77 19.46 23.40
CA ARG A 318 10.11 19.52 24.70
C ARG A 318 10.91 18.79 25.79
N LEU A 319 11.43 17.60 25.49
CA LEU A 319 12.28 16.86 26.42
C LEU A 319 13.56 17.63 26.76
N ILE A 320 14.19 18.31 25.79
CA ILE A 320 15.36 19.16 26.04
C ILE A 320 14.99 20.34 26.95
N LEU A 321 13.85 21.00 26.72
CA LEU A 321 13.38 22.09 27.57
C LEU A 321 13.12 21.61 29.00
N GLU A 322 12.42 20.49 29.16
CA GLU A 322 12.17 19.85 30.47
C GLU A 322 13.50 19.46 31.15
N GLN A 323 14.47 18.95 30.41
CA GLN A 323 15.82 18.65 30.93
C GLN A 323 16.55 19.92 31.37
N ASN A 324 16.49 21.00 30.59
CA ASN A 324 17.16 22.25 30.91
C ASN A 324 16.55 22.88 32.18
N GLU A 325 15.24 22.94 32.27
CA GLU A 325 14.53 23.40 33.48
C GLU A 325 14.88 22.55 34.70
N PHE A 326 14.91 21.23 34.53
CA PHE A 326 15.33 20.31 35.58
C PHE A 326 16.80 20.53 35.99
N ARG A 327 17.70 20.78 35.04
CA ARG A 327 19.11 21.13 35.28
C ARG A 327 19.29 22.49 35.95
N LEU A 328 18.34 23.42 35.89
CA LEU A 328 18.45 24.67 36.65
C LEU A 328 18.22 24.44 38.15
N SER A 329 17.34 23.51 38.49
CA SER A 329 17.03 23.16 39.89
C SER A 329 17.94 22.06 40.46
N HIS A 330 18.54 21.24 39.60
CA HIS A 330 19.35 20.08 40.00
C HIS A 330 20.78 20.08 39.43
N GLY A 331 21.12 20.98 38.50
CA GLY A 331 22.44 21.11 37.88
C GLY A 331 23.19 22.36 38.34
N GLY A 332 24.49 22.39 38.04
CA GLY A 332 25.48 23.33 38.60
C GLY A 332 26.35 22.67 39.68
N MET A 333 27.32 23.39 40.26
CA MET A 333 28.12 22.93 41.43
C MET A 333 27.29 22.62 42.69
N LEU A 334 25.96 22.64 42.58
CA LEU A 334 25.02 22.28 43.64
C LEU A 334 25.01 20.76 43.77
N LEU A 335 25.91 20.27 44.63
CA LEU A 335 25.89 18.88 45.07
C LEU A 335 24.56 18.60 45.79
N PRO A 336 24.00 17.38 45.68
CA PRO A 336 22.88 17.00 46.51
C PRO A 336 23.26 17.23 47.98
N LYS A 337 22.34 17.79 48.77
CA LYS A 337 22.58 17.99 50.19
C LYS A 337 22.76 16.62 50.85
N ILE A 338 23.92 16.43 51.48
CA ILE A 338 24.18 15.27 52.32
C ILE A 338 23.66 15.60 53.71
N PHE A 339 22.76 14.78 54.23
CA PHE A 339 22.15 15.01 55.53
C PHE A 339 22.83 14.17 56.61
N THR A 340 22.94 14.75 57.79
CA THR A 340 23.30 14.06 59.02
C THR A 340 22.06 13.52 59.72
N GLN A 341 22.22 12.50 60.57
CA GLN A 341 21.09 11.94 61.33
C GLN A 341 20.45 12.99 62.25
N THR A 342 21.24 13.90 62.82
CA THR A 342 20.77 15.00 63.67
C THR A 342 19.92 15.99 62.88
N GLU A 343 20.32 16.34 61.66
CA GLU A 343 19.52 17.20 60.76
C GLU A 343 18.21 16.52 60.37
N VAL A 344 18.24 15.24 60.00
CA VAL A 344 17.03 14.49 59.65
C VAL A 344 16.06 14.41 60.83
N ASN A 345 16.56 14.14 62.04
CA ASN A 345 15.75 14.13 63.26
C ASN A 345 15.13 15.51 63.51
N THR A 346 15.92 16.59 63.36
CA THR A 346 15.44 17.96 63.53
C THR A 346 14.37 18.31 62.49
N LEU A 347 14.56 17.92 61.23
CA LEU A 347 13.59 18.14 60.16
C LEU A 347 12.30 17.33 60.39
N ASN A 348 12.40 16.09 60.85
CA ASN A 348 11.24 15.27 61.20
C ASN A 348 10.48 15.81 62.43
N LEU A 349 11.19 16.35 63.41
CA LEU A 349 10.58 17.05 64.55
C LEU A 349 9.84 18.31 64.06
N ASN A 350 10.48 19.13 63.23
CA ASN A 350 9.89 20.36 62.71
C ASN A 350 8.72 20.10 61.74
N ARG A 351 8.68 18.94 61.07
CA ARG A 351 7.52 18.50 60.26
C ARG A 351 6.27 18.26 61.11
N PHE A 352 6.41 18.00 62.40
CA PHE A 352 5.32 17.80 63.35
C PHE A 352 4.81 19.10 63.99
N VAL A 353 5.58 20.20 63.91
CA VAL A 353 5.42 21.36 64.81
C VAL A 353 4.48 22.47 64.29
N ILE A 354 3.99 22.42 63.04
CA ILE A 354 3.08 23.46 62.50
C ILE A 354 1.60 23.20 62.87
N LEU A 355 1.31 22.71 64.08
CA LEU A 355 -0.07 22.60 64.57
C LEU A 355 -0.36 23.27 65.91
N PHE A 356 0.63 23.88 66.57
CA PHE A 356 0.41 24.38 67.94
C PHE A 356 0.52 25.90 68.16
N TYR A 357 0.95 26.70 67.18
CA TYR A 357 1.18 28.15 67.40
C TYR A 357 0.26 29.13 66.65
N SER A 358 -0.92 28.72 66.20
CA SER A 358 -1.91 29.69 65.66
C SER A 358 -3.37 29.39 65.99
N PHE A 359 -3.64 28.89 67.20
CA PHE A 359 -5.02 28.75 67.69
C PHE A 359 -5.50 29.86 68.64
N SER A 360 -4.72 30.92 68.89
CA SER A 360 -5.17 31.97 69.83
C SER A 360 -5.41 33.37 69.25
N LEU A 361 -5.09 33.69 67.99
CA LEU A 361 -5.30 35.07 67.50
C LEU A 361 -5.74 35.28 66.04
N CYS A 362 -6.00 34.24 65.24
CA CYS A 362 -6.34 34.42 63.82
C CYS A 362 -7.70 33.80 63.43
N LYS A 363 -8.75 34.09 64.21
CA LYS A 363 -10.11 33.62 63.93
C LYS A 363 -10.91 34.56 63.00
N TYR A 364 -10.38 35.73 62.61
CA TYR A 364 -11.23 36.77 62.00
C TYR A 364 -10.70 37.53 60.77
N LEU A 365 -9.53 37.25 60.17
CA LEU A 365 -8.98 38.18 59.15
C LEU A 365 -8.51 37.67 57.79
N LEU A 366 -8.54 36.39 57.43
CA LEU A 366 -8.14 35.99 56.05
C LEU A 366 -8.96 34.81 55.51
N PRO A 367 -9.98 35.04 54.66
CA PRO A 367 -10.78 33.95 54.07
C PRO A 367 -10.26 33.42 52.73
N PHE A 368 -9.01 33.70 52.30
CA PHE A 368 -8.61 33.39 50.91
C PHE A 368 -7.24 32.72 50.68
N PHE A 369 -6.56 32.26 51.72
CA PHE A 369 -5.36 31.40 51.56
C PHE A 369 -5.58 30.08 52.29
N GLU A 370 -6.09 29.08 51.58
CA GLU A 370 -5.97 27.68 51.98
C GLU A 370 -4.48 27.29 51.91
N TRP A 371 -3.72 27.62 52.96
CA TRP A 371 -2.52 26.87 53.27
C TRP A 371 -2.97 25.48 53.71
N ASN A 372 -3.00 24.55 52.75
CA ASN A 372 -3.07 23.12 52.99
C ASN A 372 -1.81 22.70 53.78
N ILE A 373 -1.78 22.97 55.08
CA ILE A 373 -0.85 22.37 56.04
C ILE A 373 -1.34 20.94 56.22
N VAL A 374 -1.05 20.11 55.21
CA VAL A 374 -1.25 18.67 55.29
C VAL A 374 -0.33 18.19 56.40
N ASN A 375 -0.92 17.74 57.50
CA ASN A 375 -0.22 17.02 58.55
C ASN A 375 0.39 15.77 57.89
N ARG A 376 1.66 15.84 57.54
CA ARG A 376 2.37 14.79 56.79
C ARG A 376 2.45 13.58 57.71
N GLY A 377 1.56 12.60 57.50
CA GLY A 377 1.39 11.46 58.39
C GLY A 377 2.68 10.65 58.59
N LYS A 378 2.66 9.66 59.49
CA LYS A 378 3.83 8.79 59.80
C LYS A 378 4.52 8.17 58.57
N GLN A 379 3.86 8.17 57.41
CA GLN A 379 4.36 7.64 56.14
C GLN A 379 5.19 8.64 55.30
N ASP A 380 5.33 9.91 55.71
CA ASP A 380 6.16 10.94 55.06
C ASP A 380 7.26 11.44 56.04
N GLN A 381 7.89 10.49 56.74
CA GLN A 381 9.08 10.77 57.53
C GLN A 381 10.32 10.68 56.64
N LEU A 382 11.29 11.56 56.88
CA LEU A 382 12.58 11.49 56.22
C LEU A 382 13.35 10.29 56.76
N GLU A 383 13.68 9.36 55.88
CA GLU A 383 14.53 8.21 56.17
C GLU A 383 15.91 8.45 55.56
N LEU A 384 16.96 8.41 56.39
CA LEU A 384 18.35 8.57 55.95
C LEU A 384 18.91 7.20 55.53
N LEU A 385 19.64 7.18 54.43
CA LEU A 385 20.37 6.00 53.97
C LEU A 385 21.81 6.03 54.48
N ASP A 386 22.47 4.87 54.46
CA ASP A 386 23.87 4.75 54.86
C ASP A 386 24.75 5.78 54.15
N ASN A 387 24.47 6.08 52.89
CA ASN A 387 25.23 7.04 52.09
C ASN A 387 24.91 8.53 52.37
N GLY A 388 24.11 8.84 53.39
CA GLY A 388 23.76 10.21 53.77
C GLY A 388 22.72 10.89 52.86
N LEU A 389 22.16 10.16 51.89
CA LEU A 389 21.04 10.62 51.05
C LEU A 389 19.70 10.21 51.65
N LEU A 390 18.65 10.95 51.32
CA LEU A 390 17.30 10.64 51.76
C LEU A 390 16.67 9.55 50.90
N LYS A 391 15.94 8.62 51.53
CA LYS A 391 15.16 7.58 50.86
C LYS A 391 13.87 8.18 50.30
N HIS A 392 13.62 8.04 49.01
CA HIS A 392 12.46 8.56 48.28
C HIS A 392 12.27 10.09 48.25
N HIS A 393 13.21 10.89 48.74
CA HIS A 393 13.06 12.36 48.77
C HIS A 393 14.12 13.05 47.90
N CYS A 394 13.74 14.14 47.24
CA CYS A 394 14.73 14.96 46.53
C CYS A 394 15.60 15.72 47.53
N CYS A 395 16.92 15.71 47.29
CA CYS A 395 17.94 16.32 48.17
C CYS A 395 18.51 17.63 47.59
N PHE A 396 17.94 18.18 46.52
CA PHE A 396 18.37 19.44 45.92
C PHE A 396 17.52 20.59 46.46
N GLU A 397 18.12 21.54 47.18
CA GLU A 397 17.38 22.60 47.89
C GLU A 397 16.58 23.52 46.96
N LYS A 398 17.05 23.70 45.71
CA LYS A 398 16.34 24.49 44.69
C LYS A 398 15.23 23.71 43.97
N CYS A 399 15.08 22.41 44.25
CA CYS A 399 14.03 21.61 43.65
C CYS A 399 12.67 21.97 44.28
N PRO A 400 11.61 22.20 43.49
CA PRO A 400 10.26 22.38 44.02
C PRO A 400 9.75 21.18 44.84
N LEU A 401 10.34 20.00 44.63
CA LEU A 401 10.05 18.76 45.34
C LEU A 401 11.09 18.44 46.43
N PHE A 402 11.87 19.43 46.88
CA PHE A 402 12.82 19.28 47.97
C PHE A 402 12.11 18.74 49.21
N LEU A 403 12.61 17.61 49.74
CA LEU A 403 12.02 16.91 50.88
C LEU A 403 10.55 16.49 50.70
N VAL A 404 10.03 16.36 49.46
CA VAL A 404 8.72 15.72 49.22
C VAL A 404 8.91 14.20 49.09
N ASN A 405 8.03 13.40 49.70
CA ASN A 405 8.07 11.95 49.52
C ASN A 405 7.61 11.58 48.11
N LEU A 406 8.54 11.08 47.31
CA LEU A 406 8.33 10.69 45.92
C LEU A 406 8.02 9.19 45.78
N SER A 407 7.81 8.44 46.86
CA SER A 407 7.50 7.00 46.80
C SER A 407 6.17 6.74 46.10
N THR A 408 6.16 5.77 45.18
CA THR A 408 4.91 5.22 44.62
C THR A 408 4.31 4.17 45.55
N SER A 409 3.07 3.74 45.28
CA SER A 409 2.46 2.59 45.98
C SER A 409 3.33 1.33 45.86
N SER A 410 3.94 1.09 44.70
CA SER A 410 4.86 -0.03 44.49
C SER A 410 6.15 0.10 45.30
N ASP A 411 6.71 1.31 45.40
CA ASP A 411 7.92 1.57 46.19
C ASP A 411 7.69 1.22 47.66
N LYS A 412 6.49 1.52 48.18
CA LYS A 412 6.09 1.19 49.56
C LYS A 412 5.95 -0.32 49.80
N ILE A 413 5.44 -1.05 48.82
CA ILE A 413 5.20 -2.52 48.94
C ILE A 413 6.49 -3.31 48.73
N LEU A 414 7.29 -2.93 47.73
CA LEU A 414 8.44 -3.70 47.26
C LEU A 414 9.79 -3.16 47.76
N GLY A 415 9.80 -2.01 48.43
CA GLY A 415 11.03 -1.34 48.86
C GLY A 415 11.87 -0.75 47.71
N THR A 416 11.30 -0.66 46.50
CA THR A 416 11.94 -0.09 45.30
C THR A 416 11.89 1.44 45.31
N ARG A 417 12.64 2.14 44.45
CA ARG A 417 12.73 3.62 44.44
C ARG A 417 12.30 4.24 43.11
N HIS A 418 11.32 3.66 42.44
CA HIS A 418 10.92 4.07 41.11
C HIS A 418 10.42 5.50 41.05
N GLY A 419 9.73 5.98 42.08
CA GLY A 419 9.22 7.35 42.09
C GLY A 419 10.33 8.41 42.20
N LEU A 420 11.37 8.15 43.00
CA LEU A 420 12.56 9.00 43.04
C LEU A 420 13.31 8.98 41.70
N PHE A 421 13.52 7.80 41.10
CA PHE A 421 14.18 7.72 39.79
C PHE A 421 13.34 8.31 38.67
N ARG A 422 12.00 8.28 38.77
CA ARG A 422 11.10 8.96 37.86
C ARG A 422 11.24 10.48 37.97
N HIS A 423 11.45 11.02 39.17
CA HIS A 423 11.77 12.42 39.36
C HIS A 423 13.14 12.77 38.77
N LEU A 424 14.16 11.95 39.04
CA LEU A 424 15.53 12.14 38.56
C LEU A 424 15.75 11.69 37.10
N LYS A 425 14.70 11.33 36.35
CA LYS A 425 14.81 10.74 35.01
C LYS A 425 15.56 11.65 34.02
N TYR A 426 15.52 12.95 34.24
CA TYR A 426 16.18 13.94 33.38
C TYR A 426 17.70 14.06 33.63
N PHE A 427 18.22 13.54 34.76
CA PHE A 427 19.67 13.34 34.92
C PHE A 427 20.22 12.19 34.09
N LEU A 428 19.35 11.24 33.73
CA LEU A 428 19.72 9.99 33.07
C LEU A 428 19.65 10.10 31.53
N ILE A 429 19.35 11.29 31.00
CA ILE A 429 19.14 11.54 29.57
C ILE A 429 19.86 12.85 29.17
N PRO A 430 20.62 12.87 28.06
CA PRO A 430 20.89 11.74 27.17
C PRO A 430 21.81 10.72 27.84
N ALA A 431 21.67 9.45 27.46
CA ALA A 431 22.54 8.36 27.92
C ALA A 431 24.06 8.61 27.71
N ASN A 432 24.41 9.69 26.99
CA ASN A 432 25.77 10.13 26.69
C ASN A 432 26.35 11.17 27.67
N ILE A 433 25.57 11.78 28.57
CA ILE A 433 26.14 12.65 29.62
C ILE A 433 26.28 11.82 30.89
N GLY A 434 27.31 10.97 30.90
CA GLY A 434 28.23 10.73 32.02
C GLY A 434 27.72 10.56 33.46
N TYR A 435 26.43 10.33 33.73
CA TYR A 435 26.00 9.92 35.07
C TYR A 435 26.45 8.47 35.26
N VAL A 436 27.70 8.30 35.71
CA VAL A 436 28.26 7.02 36.08
C VAL A 436 27.40 6.45 37.19
N ARG A 437 26.70 5.34 36.89
CA ARG A 437 25.87 4.67 37.89
C ARG A 437 26.72 4.37 39.12
N GLY A 438 26.27 4.86 40.28
CA GLY A 438 26.98 4.68 41.54
C GLY A 438 27.99 5.78 41.90
N ILE A 439 28.14 6.85 41.13
CA ILE A 439 29.07 7.96 41.47
C ILE A 439 28.85 8.52 42.87
N HIS A 440 27.60 8.61 43.32
CA HIS A 440 27.26 9.02 44.69
C HIS A 440 27.73 8.01 45.75
N ASN A 441 27.73 6.70 45.45
CA ASN A 441 28.27 5.68 46.34
C ASN A 441 29.79 5.74 46.40
N TYR A 442 30.46 6.05 45.28
CA TYR A 442 31.91 6.27 45.26
C TYR A 442 32.30 7.53 46.03
N ALA A 443 31.62 8.65 45.80
CA ALA A 443 31.85 9.89 46.53
C ALA A 443 31.61 9.73 48.05
N TYR A 444 30.53 9.05 48.43
CA TYR A 444 30.25 8.77 49.84
C TYR A 444 31.31 7.88 50.48
N ARG A 445 31.69 6.76 49.83
CA ARG A 445 32.76 5.87 50.32
C ARG A 445 34.08 6.62 50.46
N PHE A 446 34.39 7.50 49.50
CA PHE A 446 35.58 8.33 49.54
C PHE A 446 35.57 9.27 50.77
N VAL A 447 34.51 10.07 50.95
CA VAL A 447 34.37 10.99 52.08
C VAL A 447 34.40 10.25 53.42
N ARG A 448 33.80 9.07 53.51
CA ARG A 448 33.78 8.24 54.72
C ARG A 448 35.16 7.64 55.03
N ASN A 449 35.86 7.14 54.02
CA ASN A 449 37.14 6.43 54.21
C ASN A 449 38.34 7.38 54.36
N TYR A 450 38.29 8.58 53.77
CA TYR A 450 39.40 9.54 53.73
C TYR A 450 39.22 10.73 54.66
N LYS A 451 38.60 10.53 55.85
CA LYS A 451 38.65 11.49 56.97
C LYS A 451 40.07 11.75 57.52
N THR A 452 41.11 11.16 56.93
CA THR A 452 42.52 11.43 57.22
C THR A 452 43.07 12.52 56.29
N LYS A 453 44.03 13.32 56.77
CA LYS A 453 44.62 14.57 56.22
C LYS A 453 44.71 14.73 54.69
N PHE A 454 44.75 13.66 53.90
CA PHE A 454 44.84 13.68 52.44
C PHE A 454 43.57 14.19 51.72
N GLY A 455 42.38 13.94 52.29
CA GLY A 455 41.10 14.40 51.71
C GLY A 455 40.91 15.92 51.73
N LEU A 456 41.45 16.60 52.74
CA LEU A 456 41.40 18.06 52.89
C LEU A 456 42.29 18.79 51.86
N VAL A 457 43.49 18.26 51.60
CA VAL A 457 44.44 18.83 50.64
C VAL A 457 43.91 18.73 49.21
N MET A 458 43.34 17.58 48.84
CA MET A 458 42.70 17.36 47.54
C MET A 458 41.48 18.28 47.32
N TRP A 459 40.64 18.44 48.35
CA TRP A 459 39.46 19.29 48.28
C TRP A 459 39.83 20.78 48.10
N GLU A 460 40.88 21.26 48.77
CA GLU A 460 41.39 22.62 48.58
C GLU A 460 41.95 22.86 47.17
N VAL A 461 42.69 21.89 46.61
CA VAL A 461 43.25 22.01 45.26
C VAL A 461 42.16 22.03 44.18
N ILE A 462 41.12 21.20 44.32
CA ILE A 462 39.99 21.15 43.37
C ILE A 462 39.14 22.42 43.47
N THR A 463 38.95 22.99 44.66
CA THR A 463 38.04 24.13 44.84
C THR A 463 38.68 25.48 44.49
N LYS A 464 40.01 25.63 44.59
CA LYS A 464 40.70 26.92 44.43
C LYS A 464 41.31 27.20 43.05
N ASP A 465 41.63 26.20 42.23
CA ASP A 465 42.30 26.39 40.93
C ASP A 465 41.69 25.51 39.83
N GLU A 466 40.94 26.14 38.92
CA GLU A 466 40.22 25.45 37.85
C GLU A 466 41.13 24.73 36.86
N SER A 467 42.34 25.25 36.63
CA SER A 467 43.31 24.68 35.69
C SER A 467 43.90 23.34 36.16
N LYS A 468 43.86 23.08 37.48
CA LYS A 468 44.39 21.87 38.10
C LYS A 468 43.34 20.78 38.33
N ARG A 469 42.06 21.06 38.07
CA ARG A 469 40.96 20.10 38.29
C ARG A 469 41.07 18.86 37.43
N ALA A 470 41.31 19.02 36.12
CA ALA A 470 41.36 17.87 35.20
C ALA A 470 42.55 16.92 35.47
N PRO A 471 43.78 17.40 35.71
CA PRO A 471 44.90 16.54 36.11
C PRO A 471 44.66 15.80 37.43
N VAL A 472 44.11 16.48 38.43
CA VAL A 472 43.84 15.89 39.75
C VAL A 472 42.71 14.86 39.69
N LEU A 473 41.67 15.12 38.89
CA LEU A 473 40.59 14.16 38.66
C LEU A 473 41.07 12.93 37.86
N ALA A 474 41.97 13.14 36.88
CA ALA A 474 42.59 12.05 36.14
C ALA A 474 43.49 11.19 37.04
N MET A 475 44.35 11.82 37.86
CA MET A 475 45.19 11.13 38.83
C MET A 475 44.36 10.34 39.86
N PHE A 476 43.25 10.93 40.31
CA PHE A 476 42.27 10.29 41.19
C PHE A 476 41.59 9.07 40.55
N LEU A 477 41.15 9.17 39.30
CA LEU A 477 40.52 8.07 38.59
C LEU A 477 41.51 6.93 38.32
N THR A 478 42.77 7.24 38.01
CA THR A 478 43.84 6.24 37.85
C THR A 478 44.12 5.50 39.16
N GLN A 479 44.22 6.21 40.28
CA GLN A 479 44.56 5.62 41.57
C GLN A 479 43.38 4.82 42.19
N VAL A 480 42.14 5.21 41.89
CA VAL A 480 40.94 4.41 42.21
C VAL A 480 40.89 3.15 41.36
N CYS A 481 41.28 3.20 40.08
CA CYS A 481 41.37 2.02 39.22
C CYS A 481 42.48 1.04 39.66
N GLU A 482 43.63 1.54 40.11
CA GLU A 482 44.76 0.71 40.58
C GLU A 482 44.50 0.03 41.94
N SER A 483 43.67 0.64 42.79
CA SER A 483 43.41 0.13 44.15
C SER A 483 42.25 -0.86 44.26
N THR A 484 41.50 -1.09 43.18
CA THR A 484 40.41 -2.07 43.15
C THR A 484 40.79 -3.27 42.28
N GLU A 485 40.94 -4.46 42.86
CA GLU A 485 41.22 -5.75 42.17
C GLU A 485 40.12 -6.21 41.17
N PHE A 486 39.17 -5.33 40.81
CA PHE A 486 37.98 -5.64 40.03
C PHE A 486 37.73 -4.66 38.87
N CYS A 487 38.79 -4.10 38.28
CA CYS A 487 38.67 -3.37 37.02
C CYS A 487 39.12 -4.25 35.85
N ASP A 488 38.15 -4.76 35.10
CA ASP A 488 38.36 -5.45 33.83
C ASP A 488 39.14 -4.53 32.87
N ASN A 489 40.12 -5.07 32.12
CA ASN A 489 41.02 -4.30 31.23
C ASN A 489 40.27 -3.40 30.24
N HIS A 490 39.00 -3.71 29.97
CA HIS A 490 38.11 -2.94 29.10
C HIS A 490 37.66 -1.59 29.69
N VAL A 491 37.56 -1.44 31.02
CA VAL A 491 37.15 -0.20 31.70
C VAL A 491 38.32 0.80 31.73
N ILE A 492 39.53 0.32 32.03
CA ILE A 492 40.77 1.11 32.00
C ILE A 492 41.00 1.66 30.58
N LYS A 493 40.81 0.82 29.55
CA LYS A 493 40.93 1.21 28.14
C LYS A 493 39.84 2.19 27.69
N HIS A 494 38.65 2.15 28.29
CA HIS A 494 37.58 3.10 27.99
C HIS A 494 37.81 4.45 28.68
N LEU A 495 38.34 4.44 29.91
CA LEU A 495 38.69 5.65 30.67
C LEU A 495 39.92 6.36 30.09
N SER A 496 40.93 5.63 29.60
CA SER A 496 42.06 6.22 28.88
C SER A 496 41.63 6.86 27.56
N LYS A 497 40.67 6.25 26.86
CA LYS A 497 40.10 6.79 25.61
C LYS A 497 39.17 8.00 25.86
N ILE A 498 38.53 8.06 27.03
CA ILE A 498 37.76 9.22 27.48
C ILE A 498 38.71 10.36 27.88
N SER A 499 39.82 10.09 28.58
CA SER A 499 40.81 11.13 28.92
C SER A 499 41.51 11.70 27.68
N GLU A 500 41.86 10.86 26.70
CA GLU A 500 42.42 11.31 25.41
C GLU A 500 41.43 12.20 24.62
N ASN A 501 40.15 11.83 24.55
CA ASN A 501 39.14 12.63 23.85
C ASN A 501 38.74 13.91 24.62
N TRP A 502 38.80 13.90 25.96
CA TRP A 502 38.59 15.10 26.78
C TRP A 502 39.75 16.09 26.66
N LEU A 503 41.01 15.61 26.64
CA LEU A 503 42.19 16.43 26.42
C LEU A 503 42.19 17.04 25.01
N HIS A 504 41.79 16.29 23.98
CA HIS A 504 41.67 16.81 22.62
C HIS A 504 40.59 17.91 22.48
N HIS A 505 39.47 17.81 23.19
CA HIS A 505 38.43 18.83 23.16
C HIS A 505 38.76 20.10 23.96
N ILE A 506 39.61 19.99 24.98
CA ILE A 506 40.09 21.17 25.74
C ILE A 506 41.22 21.88 24.98
N ILE A 507 42.08 21.15 24.26
CA ILE A 507 43.20 21.72 23.49
C ILE A 507 42.73 22.41 22.19
N PHE A 508 41.57 22.04 21.62
CA PHE A 508 41.08 22.59 20.35
C PHE A 508 39.82 23.47 20.46
N SER A 509 39.44 23.92 21.66
CA SER A 509 38.24 24.75 21.84
C SER A 509 38.44 25.99 22.70
N PHE A 510 39.59 26.65 22.54
CA PHE A 510 39.77 28.08 22.85
C PHE A 510 40.70 28.71 21.79
N PRO A 511 40.51 29.99 21.42
CA PRO A 511 41.54 30.79 20.77
C PRO A 511 42.80 30.90 21.62
#